data_AF-A0A2N0LIG4-F1
#
_entry.id   AF-A0A2N0LIG4-F1
#
_cell.length_a   1.000
_cell.length_b   1.000
_cell.length_c   1.000
_cell.angle_alpha   90.00
_cell.angle_beta   90.00
_cell.angle_gamma   90.00
#
_symmetry.space_group_name_H-M   'P 1'
#
loop_
_entity.id
_entity.type
_entity.pdbx_description
1 polymer ?
#
loop_
_entity_poly.entity_id
_entity_poly.type
_entity_poly.pdbx_seq_one_letter_code
_entity_poly.pdbx_strand_id
1 'polypeptide(L)'
;MLRIFLVVIVAILATIVIATCGGDTTTPSVERSETKKSEGVQVAVSPPLWRYVNSGWVSPVNEQSTNAFNRELRVAVITSAQEMDQFNRMVISKRTLGTGTTLGRPEFPGSVVLAAYLLWLPVQGDPLSVVGLEIDGNRAVVDLELEVDAQGREYPYLYAPMTMVTVDRHEFPAEGPVSFEFRLDGELQVTLTDTLR
;
A
#
# COMPACT_ATOMS: atom_id res chain seq x y z
N MET A 1 22.36 -28.55 42.31
CA MET A 1 21.13 -27.72 42.26
C MET A 1 20.48 -27.61 40.87
N LEU A 2 21.02 -28.21 39.80
CA LEU A 2 20.41 -28.18 38.44
C LEU A 2 19.85 -29.56 37.99
N ARG A 3 19.52 -30.45 38.93
CA ARG A 3 18.98 -31.79 38.62
C ARG A 3 17.62 -32.09 39.27
N ILE A 4 17.14 -31.20 40.13
CA ILE A 4 15.85 -31.37 40.84
C ILE A 4 14.70 -30.68 40.07
N PHE A 5 15.01 -29.63 39.30
CA PHE A 5 14.01 -28.88 38.53
C PHE A 5 13.49 -29.59 37.27
N LEU A 6 14.21 -30.58 36.74
CA LEU A 6 13.79 -31.29 35.53
C LEU A 6 12.73 -32.38 35.80
N VAL A 7 12.61 -32.86 37.05
CA VAL A 7 11.70 -33.96 37.42
C VAL A 7 10.27 -33.47 37.68
N VAL A 8 10.10 -32.19 38.03
CA VAL A 8 8.78 -31.63 38.40
C VAL A 8 7.91 -31.31 37.18
N ILE A 9 8.51 -30.99 36.02
CA ILE A 9 7.77 -30.56 34.83
C ILE A 9 7.14 -31.74 34.05
N VAL A 10 7.70 -32.95 34.16
CA VAL A 10 7.17 -34.14 33.45
C VAL A 10 5.91 -34.72 34.13
N ALA A 11 5.66 -34.38 35.41
CA ALA A 11 4.55 -34.95 36.17
C ALA A 11 3.18 -34.28 35.92
N ILE A 12 3.11 -33.13 35.25
CA ILE A 12 1.87 -32.33 35.12
C ILE A 12 1.15 -32.54 33.77
N LEU A 13 1.77 -33.18 32.78
CA LEU A 13 1.20 -33.34 31.42
C LEU A 13 0.63 -34.74 31.12
N ALA A 14 0.44 -35.58 32.14
CA ALA A 14 0.01 -36.98 32.00
C ALA A 14 -1.38 -37.30 32.61
N THR A 15 -2.24 -36.31 32.88
CA THR A 15 -3.51 -36.53 33.60
C THR A 15 -4.79 -36.12 32.88
N ILE A 16 -4.78 -35.83 31.58
CA ILE A 16 -6.03 -35.53 30.85
C ILE A 16 -6.15 -36.41 29.61
N VAL A 17 -6.43 -37.69 29.81
CA VAL A 17 -7.15 -38.49 28.81
C VAL A 17 -8.08 -39.48 29.52
N ILE A 18 -9.29 -39.58 28.95
CA ILE A 18 -10.31 -40.65 29.06
C ILE A 18 -11.37 -40.48 30.15
N ALA A 19 -12.49 -39.86 29.76
CA ALA A 19 -13.83 -40.33 30.12
C ALA A 19 -14.64 -40.57 28.84
N THR A 20 -15.14 -41.80 28.74
CA THR A 20 -15.79 -42.46 27.61
C THR A 20 -17.28 -42.17 27.51
N CYS A 21 -17.84 -42.24 26.30
CA CYS A 21 -19.11 -42.88 25.90
C CYS A 21 -19.41 -42.36 24.48
N GLY A 22 -19.62 -43.16 23.45
CA GLY A 22 -20.49 -44.34 23.35
C GLY A 22 -21.31 -44.10 22.09
N GLY A 23 -21.34 -45.07 21.17
CA GLY A 23 -21.87 -44.89 19.82
C GLY A 23 -23.33 -44.48 19.75
N ASP A 24 -23.70 -43.75 18.69
CA ASP A 24 -24.56 -44.30 17.64
C ASP A 24 -24.73 -43.29 16.50
N THR A 25 -24.84 -43.84 15.30
CA THR A 25 -25.10 -43.14 14.04
C THR A 25 -26.49 -42.50 14.08
N THR A 26 -26.57 -41.17 14.19
CA THR A 26 -27.74 -40.40 13.70
C THR A 26 -27.34 -38.96 13.36
N THR A 27 -27.64 -38.58 12.13
CA THR A 27 -27.54 -37.25 11.53
C THR A 27 -28.32 -36.21 12.34
N PRO A 28 -27.73 -35.08 12.76
CA PRO A 28 -28.52 -33.97 13.26
C PRO A 28 -28.97 -33.11 12.07
N SER A 29 -30.25 -33.24 11.75
CA SER A 29 -31.02 -32.25 11.01
C SER A 29 -30.92 -30.91 11.74
N VAL A 30 -30.16 -29.97 11.20
CA VAL A 30 -30.16 -28.58 11.68
C VAL A 30 -31.43 -27.93 11.14
N GLU A 31 -32.39 -27.80 12.05
CA GLU A 31 -33.57 -26.96 11.91
C GLU A 31 -33.12 -25.52 11.62
N ARG A 32 -33.63 -24.96 10.51
CA ARG A 32 -33.37 -23.60 10.07
C ARG A 32 -33.99 -22.64 11.08
N SER A 33 -33.18 -22.18 12.04
CA SER A 33 -33.50 -20.98 12.80
C SER A 33 -33.33 -19.77 11.89
N GLU A 34 -34.45 -19.17 11.50
CA GLU A 34 -34.52 -17.87 10.83
C GLU A 34 -33.93 -16.80 11.76
N THR A 35 -32.63 -16.57 11.66
CA THR A 35 -32.01 -15.35 12.19
C THR A 35 -32.48 -14.19 11.33
N LYS A 36 -33.49 -13.51 11.85
CA LYS A 36 -34.00 -12.20 11.48
C LYS A 36 -32.90 -11.35 10.83
N LYS A 37 -33.05 -11.11 9.53
CA LYS A 37 -32.26 -10.22 8.69
C LYS A 37 -32.16 -8.86 9.37
N SER A 38 -31.06 -8.61 10.08
CA SER A 38 -30.65 -7.25 10.39
C SER A 38 -30.12 -6.70 9.09
N GLU A 39 -30.91 -5.86 8.43
CA GLU A 39 -30.44 -5.01 7.35
C GLU A 39 -29.46 -4.00 7.96
N GLY A 40 -28.23 -4.48 8.19
CA GLY A 40 -27.08 -3.60 8.23
C GLY A 40 -27.06 -2.88 6.90
N VAL A 41 -27.30 -1.57 6.93
CA VAL A 41 -27.05 -0.69 5.81
C VAL A 41 -25.59 -0.91 5.42
N GLN A 42 -25.36 -1.74 4.41
CA GLN A 42 -24.08 -1.77 3.73
C GLN A 42 -24.01 -0.44 3.01
N VAL A 43 -23.36 0.54 3.65
CA VAL A 43 -22.87 1.72 2.95
C VAL A 43 -21.95 1.15 1.87
N ALA A 44 -22.41 1.15 0.62
CA ALA A 44 -21.59 0.74 -0.50
C ALA A 44 -20.38 1.67 -0.50
N VAL A 45 -19.22 1.15 -0.08
CA VAL A 45 -17.97 1.89 -0.13
C VAL A 45 -17.72 2.13 -1.62
N SER A 46 -17.84 3.39 -2.05
CA SER A 46 -17.47 3.78 -3.40
C SER A 46 -16.03 3.35 -3.64
N PRO A 47 -15.70 2.80 -4.82
CA PRO A 47 -14.30 2.52 -5.14
C PRO A 47 -13.47 3.82 -4.99
N PRO A 48 -12.18 3.70 -4.64
CA PRO A 48 -11.29 4.85 -4.60
C PRO A 48 -11.21 5.52 -5.98
N LEU A 49 -11.01 6.84 -5.99
CA LEU A 49 -10.85 7.64 -7.22
C LEU A 49 -9.62 7.23 -8.05
N TRP A 50 -8.69 6.52 -7.42
CA TRP A 50 -7.45 6.07 -8.03
C TRP A 50 -7.41 4.56 -8.16
N ARG A 51 -6.64 4.08 -9.13
CA ARG A 51 -6.32 2.67 -9.34
C ARG A 51 -4.84 2.47 -9.11
N TYR A 52 -4.49 1.39 -8.41
CA TYR A 52 -3.10 1.01 -8.20
C TYR A 52 -2.40 0.71 -9.53
N VAL A 53 -1.21 1.28 -9.74
CA VAL A 53 -0.36 1.00 -10.90
C VAL A 53 0.75 0.05 -10.50
N ASN A 54 1.61 0.48 -9.58
CA ASN A 54 2.65 -0.36 -9.02
C ASN A 54 3.18 0.23 -7.70
N SER A 55 3.96 -0.56 -6.98
CA SER A 55 4.76 -0.12 -5.85
C SER A 55 6.06 -0.93 -5.80
N GLY A 56 6.93 -0.61 -4.87
CA GLY A 56 8.12 -1.39 -4.58
C GLY A 56 9.32 -0.51 -4.31
N TRP A 57 10.48 -0.94 -4.78
CA TRP A 57 11.76 -0.38 -4.37
C TRP A 57 12.56 0.10 -5.57
N VAL A 58 12.95 1.36 -5.53
CA VAL A 58 13.67 2.04 -6.61
C VAL A 58 15.00 2.61 -6.14
N SER A 59 15.95 2.71 -7.07
CA SER A 59 17.24 3.38 -6.87
C SER A 59 17.37 4.52 -7.89
N PRO A 60 17.34 5.79 -7.47
CA PRO A 60 17.55 6.91 -8.37
C PRO A 60 18.95 6.89 -9.01
N VAL A 61 19.07 7.25 -10.29
CA VAL A 61 20.29 7.06 -11.11
C VAL A 61 21.33 8.17 -10.98
N ASN A 62 20.90 9.42 -10.77
CA ASN A 62 21.75 10.61 -10.97
C ASN A 62 21.94 11.47 -9.72
N GLU A 63 21.71 10.92 -8.55
CA GLU A 63 21.72 11.74 -7.35
C GLU A 63 23.09 11.78 -6.69
N GLN A 64 23.94 12.67 -7.19
CA GLN A 64 25.22 13.00 -6.56
C GLN A 64 25.06 13.72 -5.20
N SER A 65 23.82 13.96 -4.75
CA SER A 65 23.49 14.74 -3.55
C SER A 65 22.47 14.10 -2.61
N THR A 66 22.00 12.86 -2.83
CA THR A 66 21.16 12.21 -1.81
C THR A 66 22.04 11.79 -0.65
N ASN A 67 21.99 12.57 0.41
CA ASN A 67 22.42 12.09 1.70
C ASN A 67 21.49 10.91 2.07
N ALA A 68 22.03 9.69 2.17
CA ALA A 68 21.29 8.47 2.55
C ALA A 68 20.61 8.55 3.93
N PHE A 69 20.81 9.68 4.64
CA PHE A 69 20.22 9.98 5.93
C PHE A 69 19.16 11.10 5.90
N ASN A 70 18.82 11.66 4.73
CA ASN A 70 17.80 12.70 4.62
C ASN A 70 16.44 12.08 4.27
N ARG A 71 15.40 12.38 5.06
CA ARG A 71 14.01 12.00 4.77
C ARG A 71 13.44 13.00 3.76
N GLU A 72 13.29 12.59 2.51
CA GLU A 72 12.81 13.45 1.42
C GLU A 72 11.77 12.71 0.58
N LEU A 73 10.54 13.24 0.53
CA LEU A 73 9.51 12.74 -0.38
C LEU A 73 9.72 13.36 -1.76
N ARG A 74 9.80 12.52 -2.78
CA ARG A 74 9.85 12.95 -4.18
C ARG A 74 8.69 12.41 -4.94
N VAL A 75 8.16 13.22 -5.84
CA VAL A 75 6.90 12.96 -6.51
C VAL A 75 6.99 13.33 -7.97
N ALA A 76 6.16 12.70 -8.79
CA ALA A 76 5.99 13.03 -10.19
C ALA A 76 4.50 12.93 -10.57
N VAL A 77 4.06 13.90 -11.37
CA VAL A 77 2.81 13.84 -12.12
C VAL A 77 3.19 13.47 -13.55
N ILE A 78 2.59 12.42 -14.08
CA ILE A 78 2.94 11.84 -15.38
C ILE A 78 1.64 11.78 -16.20
N THR A 79 1.62 12.49 -17.33
CA THR A 79 0.44 12.65 -18.21
C THR A 79 0.64 11.97 -19.56
N SER A 80 1.86 11.52 -19.85
CA SER A 80 2.20 10.89 -21.13
C SER A 80 3.09 9.65 -21.00
N ALA A 81 3.07 8.82 -22.04
CA ALA A 81 3.97 7.67 -22.15
C ALA A 81 5.45 8.09 -22.17
N GLN A 82 5.76 9.26 -22.76
CA GLN A 82 7.12 9.79 -22.81
C GLN A 82 7.62 10.17 -21.41
N GLU A 83 6.78 10.82 -20.60
CA GLU A 83 7.10 11.15 -19.22
C GLU A 83 7.23 9.90 -18.35
N MET A 84 6.39 8.89 -18.56
CA MET A 84 6.52 7.59 -17.90
C MET A 84 7.86 6.93 -18.23
N ASP A 85 8.26 6.91 -19.51
CA ASP A 85 9.54 6.39 -19.96
C ASP A 85 10.71 7.18 -19.37
N GLN A 86 10.59 8.51 -19.28
CA GLN A 86 11.60 9.36 -18.67
C GLN A 86 11.71 9.07 -17.17
N PHE A 87 10.60 8.96 -16.45
CA PHE A 87 10.56 8.59 -15.04
C PHE A 87 11.26 7.24 -14.82
N ASN A 88 10.89 6.21 -15.59
CA ASN A 88 11.48 4.88 -15.50
C ASN A 88 12.99 4.84 -15.82
N ARG A 89 13.53 5.82 -16.56
CA ARG A 89 14.98 5.96 -16.78
C ARG A 89 15.70 6.66 -15.62
N MET A 90 14.99 7.50 -14.86
CA MET A 90 15.53 8.21 -13.70
C MET A 90 15.54 7.34 -12.44
N VAL A 91 14.63 6.37 -12.35
CA VAL A 91 14.54 5.43 -11.22
C VAL A 91 14.80 3.99 -11.69
N ILE A 92 15.90 3.38 -11.25
CA ILE A 92 16.13 1.95 -11.50
C ILE A 92 15.24 1.16 -10.56
N SER A 93 14.20 0.52 -11.11
CA SER A 93 13.41 -0.46 -10.37
C SER A 93 14.30 -1.62 -9.92
N LYS A 94 14.31 -1.88 -8.61
CA LYS A 94 14.98 -3.04 -8.00
C LYS A 94 13.98 -4.15 -7.72
N ARG A 95 12.76 -3.76 -7.35
CA ARG A 95 11.63 -4.65 -7.18
C ARG A 95 10.35 -3.88 -7.47
N THR A 96 9.52 -4.43 -8.34
CA THR A 96 8.15 -3.95 -8.54
C THR A 96 7.21 -4.99 -7.95
N LEU A 97 6.24 -4.54 -7.17
CA LEU A 97 5.14 -5.32 -6.65
C LEU A 97 3.92 -5.09 -7.54
N GLY A 98 3.15 -6.16 -7.74
CA GLY A 98 2.03 -6.22 -8.67
C GLY A 98 2.11 -7.46 -9.57
N THR A 99 0.96 -8.05 -9.85
CA THR A 99 0.77 -9.09 -10.88
C THR A 99 0.31 -8.41 -12.16
N GLY A 100 0.47 -9.02 -13.33
CA GLY A 100 -0.03 -8.43 -14.60
C GLY A 100 -1.52 -8.07 -14.60
N THR A 101 -2.30 -8.62 -13.65
CA THR A 101 -3.71 -8.32 -13.41
C THR A 101 -3.97 -7.20 -12.40
N THR A 102 -3.02 -6.89 -11.50
CA THR A 102 -3.12 -5.77 -10.54
C THR A 102 -2.31 -4.55 -10.95
N LEU A 103 -1.37 -4.71 -11.88
CA LEU A 103 -0.66 -3.60 -12.50
C LEU A 103 -1.63 -2.88 -13.44
N GLY A 104 -2.32 -1.86 -12.95
CA GLY A 104 -3.10 -0.98 -13.81
C GLY A 104 -2.16 -0.38 -14.86
N ARG A 105 -2.35 -0.72 -16.13
CA ARG A 105 -1.60 -0.09 -17.22
C ARG A 105 -2.21 1.29 -17.45
N PRO A 106 -1.48 2.39 -17.20
CA PRO A 106 -2.03 3.72 -17.47
C PRO A 106 -2.31 3.88 -18.97
N GLU A 107 -3.47 4.43 -19.29
CA GLU A 107 -3.88 4.71 -20.67
C GLU A 107 -3.79 6.21 -20.92
N PHE A 108 -2.66 6.65 -21.48
CA PHE A 108 -2.45 8.05 -21.81
C PHE A 108 -3.13 8.41 -23.15
N PRO A 109 -3.69 9.63 -23.30
CA PRO A 109 -3.73 10.73 -22.32
C PRO A 109 -4.93 10.67 -21.35
N GLY A 110 -5.72 9.60 -21.37
CA GLY A 110 -6.91 9.43 -20.52
C GLY A 110 -6.63 9.18 -19.04
N SER A 111 -5.35 9.10 -18.66
CA SER A 111 -4.91 8.77 -17.30
C SER A 111 -3.86 9.78 -16.84
N VAL A 112 -3.96 10.22 -15.59
CA VAL A 112 -2.90 10.93 -14.88
C VAL A 112 -2.28 9.93 -13.91
N VAL A 113 -0.96 9.78 -13.96
CA VAL A 113 -0.23 8.91 -13.04
C VAL A 113 0.47 9.77 -11.99
N LEU A 114 0.30 9.39 -10.73
CA LEU A 114 0.91 10.01 -9.58
C LEU A 114 1.90 9.01 -9.01
N ALA A 115 3.18 9.35 -9.05
CA ALA A 115 4.26 8.54 -8.50
C ALA A 115 4.89 9.26 -7.31
N ALA A 116 5.19 8.52 -6.25
CA ALA A 116 5.86 9.02 -5.07
C ALA A 116 6.94 8.02 -4.64
N TYR A 117 8.12 8.49 -4.27
CA TYR A 117 9.15 7.70 -3.62
C TYR A 117 9.79 8.47 -2.47
N LEU A 118 10.07 7.78 -1.38
CA LEU A 118 10.58 8.37 -0.15
C LEU A 118 12.05 7.98 0.03
N LEU A 119 12.95 8.95 0.01
CA LEU A 119 14.36 8.75 0.35
C LEU A 119 14.50 8.75 1.87
N TRP A 120 14.99 7.67 2.49
CA TRP A 120 15.23 7.59 3.94
C TRP A 120 15.94 6.29 4.41
N LEU A 121 16.07 6.14 5.75
CA LEU A 121 16.60 5.00 6.53
C LEU A 121 15.86 3.67 6.31
N PRO A 122 16.36 2.50 6.80
CA PRO A 122 15.89 1.20 6.36
C PRO A 122 14.51 0.92 6.94
N VAL A 123 13.61 0.49 6.06
CA VAL A 123 12.29 0.00 6.41
C VAL A 123 12.02 -1.36 5.80
N GLN A 124 11.12 -2.07 6.45
CA GLN A 124 10.69 -3.40 6.04
C GLN A 124 9.52 -3.29 5.05
N GLY A 125 9.33 -4.32 4.23
CA GLY A 125 8.08 -4.49 3.47
C GLY A 125 7.85 -3.51 2.32
N ASP A 126 6.61 -3.03 2.19
CA ASP A 126 6.16 -2.00 1.25
C ASP A 126 5.52 -0.85 2.04
N PRO A 127 6.35 0.00 2.65
CA PRO A 127 5.90 0.89 3.71
C PRO A 127 5.19 2.13 3.19
N LEU A 128 5.25 2.45 1.89
CA LEU A 128 4.69 3.68 1.33
C LEU A 128 3.43 3.39 0.50
N SER A 129 2.29 3.90 0.94
CA SER A 129 1.00 3.69 0.26
C SER A 129 0.23 4.99 0.05
N VAL A 130 -0.57 5.06 -1.02
CA VAL A 130 -1.60 6.08 -1.17
C VAL A 130 -2.84 5.60 -0.43
N VAL A 131 -3.30 6.37 0.53
CA VAL A 131 -4.48 6.04 1.37
C VAL A 131 -5.69 6.91 1.05
N GLY A 132 -5.45 8.08 0.46
CA GLY A 132 -6.49 9.03 0.10
C GLY A 132 -6.12 9.83 -1.15
N LEU A 133 -7.15 10.18 -1.92
CA LEU A 133 -7.03 11.17 -2.98
C LEU A 133 -8.32 11.96 -3.04
N GLU A 134 -8.21 13.28 -2.97
CA GLU A 134 -9.33 14.20 -3.07
C GLU A 134 -9.05 15.20 -4.20
N ILE A 135 -10.05 15.47 -5.04
CA ILE A 135 -9.96 16.48 -6.10
C ILE A 135 -11.07 17.49 -5.87
N ASP A 136 -10.68 18.76 -5.71
CA ASP A 136 -11.56 19.91 -5.59
C ASP A 136 -11.15 20.96 -6.63
N GLY A 137 -11.83 20.92 -7.79
CA GLY A 137 -11.52 21.78 -8.92
C GLY A 137 -10.06 21.63 -9.37
N ASN A 138 -9.29 22.71 -9.27
CA ASN A 138 -7.88 22.77 -9.70
C ASN A 138 -6.90 22.30 -8.61
N ARG A 139 -7.37 21.66 -7.54
CA ARG A 139 -6.56 21.21 -6.42
C ARG A 139 -6.77 19.72 -6.19
N ALA A 140 -5.70 18.96 -6.20
CA ALA A 140 -5.68 17.53 -5.89
C ALA A 140 -4.81 17.29 -4.65
N VAL A 141 -5.38 16.67 -3.63
CA VAL A 141 -4.68 16.26 -2.42
C VAL A 141 -4.43 14.76 -2.49
N VAL A 142 -3.18 14.35 -2.34
CA VAL A 142 -2.73 12.97 -2.35
C VAL A 142 -2.19 12.64 -0.97
N ASP A 143 -2.92 11.83 -0.22
CA ASP A 143 -2.54 11.40 1.12
C ASP A 143 -1.75 10.09 1.05
N LEU A 144 -0.51 10.16 1.50
CA LEU A 144 0.41 9.05 1.64
C LEU A 144 0.55 8.67 3.11
N GLU A 145 0.61 7.38 3.37
CA GLU A 145 0.92 6.82 4.68
C GLU A 145 2.22 6.03 4.62
N LEU A 146 3.02 6.18 5.68
CA LEU A 146 4.24 5.43 5.90
C LEU A 146 4.05 4.41 7.02
N GLU A 147 3.92 3.13 6.68
CA GLU A 147 3.83 2.04 7.65
C GLU A 147 5.23 1.72 8.21
N VAL A 148 5.49 2.15 9.45
CA VAL A 148 6.79 2.00 10.12
C VAL A 148 7.11 0.52 10.45
N ASP A 149 6.07 -0.29 10.66
CA ASP A 149 6.17 -1.72 11.00
C ASP A 149 5.72 -2.64 9.86
N ALA A 150 5.90 -2.20 8.60
CA ALA A 150 5.48 -2.96 7.44
C ALA A 150 6.12 -4.36 7.42
N GLN A 151 5.28 -5.40 7.38
CA GLN A 151 5.77 -6.78 7.42
C GLN A 151 6.57 -7.10 6.15
N GLY A 152 7.78 -7.65 6.31
CA GLY A 152 8.56 -8.09 5.17
C GLY A 152 10.04 -8.25 5.46
N ARG A 153 10.83 -8.34 4.39
CA ARG A 153 12.29 -8.32 4.49
C ARG A 153 12.76 -6.87 4.57
N GLU A 154 13.83 -6.63 5.32
CA GLU A 154 14.59 -5.38 5.23
C GLU A 154 15.27 -5.28 3.87
N TYR A 155 15.29 -4.07 3.31
CA TYR A 155 15.99 -3.78 2.07
C TYR A 155 17.21 -2.89 2.33
N PRO A 156 18.24 -2.96 1.45
CA PRO A 156 19.42 -2.12 1.59
C PRO A 156 19.07 -0.63 1.65
N TYR A 157 19.80 0.12 2.48
CA TYR A 157 19.68 1.58 2.70
C TYR A 157 19.71 2.47 1.45
N LEU A 158 20.02 1.90 0.27
CA LEU A 158 20.14 2.63 -0.98
C LEU A 158 18.86 2.62 -1.81
N TYR A 159 17.83 1.88 -1.39
CA TYR A 159 16.57 1.78 -2.13
C TYR A 159 15.50 2.60 -1.43
N ALA A 160 14.70 3.32 -2.21
CA ALA A 160 13.57 4.09 -1.75
C ALA A 160 12.27 3.29 -1.99
N PRO A 161 11.37 3.17 -0.99
CA PRO A 161 10.03 2.70 -1.24
C PRO A 161 9.31 3.68 -2.18
N MET A 162 8.52 3.13 -3.08
CA MET A 162 7.85 3.84 -4.15
C MET A 162 6.45 3.30 -4.34
N THR A 163 5.52 4.21 -4.62
CA THR A 163 4.13 3.89 -4.96
C THR A 163 3.70 4.71 -6.17
N MET A 164 2.84 4.11 -6.99
CA MET A 164 2.29 4.71 -8.18
C MET A 164 0.83 4.35 -8.30
N VAL A 165 0.02 5.38 -8.48
CA VAL A 165 -1.42 5.24 -8.72
C VAL A 165 -1.82 6.02 -9.97
N THR A 166 -2.94 5.65 -10.56
CA THR A 166 -3.51 6.35 -11.70
C THR A 166 -4.91 6.84 -11.40
N VAL A 167 -5.22 8.04 -11.87
CA VAL A 167 -6.53 8.67 -11.80
C VAL A 167 -7.00 8.94 -13.22
N ASP A 168 -8.30 8.80 -13.48
CA ASP A 168 -8.87 9.14 -14.78
C ASP A 168 -8.71 10.66 -15.05
N ARG A 169 -8.28 11.04 -16.26
CA ARG A 169 -8.10 12.44 -16.65
C ARG A 169 -9.39 13.26 -16.53
N HIS A 170 -10.57 12.63 -16.63
CA HIS A 170 -11.86 13.31 -16.53
C HIS A 170 -12.19 13.80 -15.11
N GLU A 171 -11.54 13.26 -14.08
CA GLU A 171 -11.68 13.75 -12.70
C GLU A 171 -11.05 15.13 -12.51
N PHE A 172 -10.17 15.55 -13.43
CA PHE A 172 -9.50 16.84 -13.38
C PHE A 172 -10.13 17.87 -14.35
N PRO A 173 -10.01 19.17 -14.03
CA PRO A 173 -10.41 20.25 -14.93
C PRO A 173 -9.83 20.08 -16.35
N ALA A 174 -10.66 20.37 -17.36
CA ALA A 174 -10.22 20.31 -18.76
C ALA A 174 -9.19 21.40 -19.09
N GLU A 175 -9.24 22.54 -18.39
CA GLU A 175 -8.40 23.69 -18.63
C GLU A 175 -7.79 24.23 -17.33
N GLY A 176 -6.60 24.81 -17.46
CA GLY A 176 -5.87 25.44 -16.36
C GLY A 176 -4.93 24.47 -15.63
N PRO A 177 -3.98 25.03 -14.86
CA PRO A 177 -3.07 24.22 -14.06
C PRO A 177 -3.80 23.60 -12.88
N VAL A 178 -3.42 22.36 -12.54
CA VAL A 178 -3.84 21.65 -11.34
C VAL A 178 -2.68 21.64 -10.35
N SER A 179 -2.96 22.00 -9.10
CA SER A 179 -2.03 21.91 -7.98
C SER A 179 -2.18 20.56 -7.28
N PHE A 180 -1.10 19.80 -7.21
CA PHE A 180 -1.02 18.50 -6.55
C PHE A 180 -0.29 18.65 -5.22
N GLU A 181 -1.00 18.46 -4.11
CA GLU A 181 -0.47 18.48 -2.75
C GLU A 181 -0.24 17.05 -2.27
N PHE A 182 1.02 16.66 -2.09
CA PHE A 182 1.39 15.37 -1.54
C PHE A 182 1.64 15.51 -0.04
N ARG A 183 0.83 14.80 0.74
CA ARG A 183 0.92 14.76 2.20
C ARG A 183 1.46 13.40 2.62
N LEU A 184 2.39 13.38 3.55
CA LEU A 184 2.91 12.16 4.17
C LEU A 184 2.55 12.19 5.65
N ASP A 185 1.83 11.16 6.11
CA ASP A 185 1.38 11.04 7.50
C ASP A 185 0.59 12.29 7.98
N GLY A 186 -0.20 12.88 7.06
CA GLY A 186 -1.01 14.08 7.32
C GLY A 186 -0.28 15.43 7.16
N GLU A 187 1.03 15.43 6.94
CA GLU A 187 1.83 16.64 6.75
C GLU A 187 2.10 16.92 5.27
N LEU A 188 1.87 18.15 4.82
CA LEU A 188 2.23 18.56 3.45
C LEU A 188 3.74 18.52 3.25
N GLN A 189 4.20 17.71 2.29
CA GLN A 189 5.61 17.54 1.97
C GLN A 189 5.99 18.24 0.67
N VAL A 190 5.18 18.06 -0.39
CA VAL A 190 5.48 18.59 -1.72
C VAL A 190 4.22 19.12 -2.39
N THR A 191 4.36 20.26 -3.07
CA THR A 191 3.34 20.79 -3.98
C THR A 191 3.92 20.84 -5.40
N LEU A 192 3.24 20.19 -6.34
CA LEU A 192 3.53 20.31 -7.77
C LEU A 192 2.40 21.05 -8.48
N THR A 193 2.71 21.68 -9.60
CA THR A 193 1.70 22.27 -10.49
C THR A 193 1.92 21.73 -11.89
N ASP A 194 0.87 21.18 -12.48
CA ASP A 194 0.91 20.61 -13.83
C ASP A 194 -0.27 21.11 -14.67
N THR A 195 -0.09 21.17 -15.99
CA THR A 195 -1.15 21.60 -16.92
C THR A 195 -1.96 20.45 -17.53
N LEU A 196 -1.60 19.21 -17.19
CA LEU A 196 -2.24 17.96 -17.60
C LEU A 196 -2.42 17.84 -19.12
N ARG A 197 -1.34 18.15 -19.85
CA ARG A 197 -1.26 18.12 -21.32
C ARG A 197 -0.54 16.89 -21.84
#